data_AF-A0A3C0J172-F1
#
_entry.id   AF-A0A3C0J172-F1
#
_cell.length_a   1.000
_cell.length_b   1.000
_cell.length_c   1.000
_cell.angle_alpha   90.00
_cell.angle_beta   90.00
_cell.angle_gamma   90.00
#
_symmetry.space_group_name_H-M   'P 1'
#
loop_
_entity.id
_entity.type
_entity.pdbx_description
1 polymer ?
#
loop_
_entity_poly.entity_id
_entity_poly.type
_entity_poly.pdbx_seq_one_letter_code
_entity_poly.pdbx_strand_id
1 'polypeptide(L)'
;MNVDVQDIGGVHGGQEIAWRNWGSQPFDDARAEAKPVLLSISASWCHWCHVMDRTTFSDRDVAALVNEAYVPVRVDTDVRPDVNARYNMGGWPTVAILDHDGHALAGATYVPPDRMLEWLGRVSQAYPALTRAPMDSGDETSQDRGRDLDPGYSHEPDTLGIADHELNLDPYYDVLGDLMASYDPVYGGFGDAPKFPMFDAINLAIFAYRVSGDASCRQVFEHTLHAMTSGGTYDKVEGGLFRYSTLRDWSVPHFEKMLLDNAFLLHTLANAYQPAQNPELKTAAHSTVRYMNSVLFQPSIPAWSGSQDADEEYYALPTAEKRAQRTPPRVDARVYVDWNGRASAAMIAAGRVFDEPEWTSRGVQVLRAVVDKCLD
;
A
#
# COMPACT_ATOMS: atom_id res chain seq x y z
N MET A 1 20.29 -5.32 11.33
CA MET A 1 21.25 -4.45 10.61
C MET A 1 20.48 -3.24 10.12
N ASN A 2 20.85 -2.06 10.59
CA ASN A 2 20.25 -0.80 10.17
C ASN A 2 20.49 -0.62 8.68
N VAL A 3 19.41 -0.54 7.90
CA VAL A 3 19.50 -0.15 6.49
C VAL A 3 19.61 1.37 6.48
N ASP A 4 20.78 1.84 6.09
CA ASP A 4 21.06 3.25 5.88
C ASP A 4 20.17 3.76 4.73
N VAL A 5 19.37 4.78 5.01
CA VAL A 5 18.45 5.41 4.02
C VAL A 5 19.21 6.46 3.18
N GLN A 6 20.55 6.38 3.13
CA GLN A 6 21.39 7.46 2.61
C GLN A 6 21.82 7.34 1.14
N ASP A 7 21.41 6.33 0.37
CA ASP A 7 21.99 6.16 -0.98
C ASP A 7 20.95 6.14 -2.11
N ILE A 8 20.63 7.34 -2.58
CA ILE A 8 20.17 7.61 -3.96
C ILE A 8 21.01 8.77 -4.51
N GLY A 9 22.18 8.40 -5.05
CA GLY A 9 23.16 9.32 -5.60
C GLY A 9 22.63 10.20 -6.74
N GLY A 10 22.78 11.52 -6.55
CA GLY A 10 22.71 12.55 -7.58
C GLY A 10 23.49 13.78 -7.11
N VAL A 11 24.67 14.02 -7.68
CA VAL A 11 25.57 15.12 -7.31
C VAL A 11 24.97 16.47 -7.74
N HIS A 12 24.38 17.21 -6.79
CA HIS A 12 24.18 18.66 -6.88
C HIS A 12 24.48 19.30 -5.52
N GLY A 13 25.42 20.25 -5.47
CA GLY A 13 25.98 20.84 -4.25
C GLY A 13 25.06 21.77 -3.45
N GLY A 14 23.83 21.35 -3.16
CA GLY A 14 22.95 21.92 -2.14
C GLY A 14 23.11 21.19 -0.79
N GLN A 15 22.73 21.83 0.32
CA GLN A 15 22.63 21.14 1.62
C GLN A 15 21.46 20.14 1.54
N GLU A 16 21.72 18.86 1.82
CA GLU A 16 20.67 17.85 1.96
C GLU A 16 19.93 17.99 3.29
N ILE A 17 18.68 17.52 3.36
CA ILE A 17 17.93 17.43 4.62
C ILE A 17 18.57 16.37 5.51
N ALA A 18 18.83 16.72 6.77
CA ALA A 18 19.43 15.86 7.78
C ALA A 18 18.39 14.86 8.35
N TRP A 19 17.85 14.00 7.50
CA TRP A 19 16.80 13.04 7.88
C TRP A 19 17.21 12.15 9.06
N ARG A 20 16.29 11.99 10.01
CA ARG A 20 16.45 11.15 11.19
C ARG A 20 15.49 9.96 11.14
N ASN A 21 15.88 8.85 11.75
CA ASN A 21 15.00 7.70 11.91
C ASN A 21 13.93 7.97 12.97
N TRP A 22 12.75 7.37 12.80
CA TRP A 22 11.71 7.40 13.83
C TRP A 22 12.15 6.72 15.13
N GLY A 23 11.95 7.39 16.25
CA GLY A 23 12.25 6.93 17.61
C GLY A 23 11.85 7.99 18.62
N SER A 24 12.13 7.81 19.91
CA SER A 24 11.87 8.84 20.92
C SER A 24 12.77 10.07 20.76
N GLN A 25 14.04 9.87 20.40
CA GLN A 25 15.06 10.93 20.37
C GLN A 25 14.67 12.15 19.51
N PRO A 26 14.14 12.02 18.26
CA PRO A 26 13.68 13.19 17.51
C PRO A 26 12.59 14.01 18.22
N PHE A 27 11.71 13.38 18.99
CA PHE A 27 10.65 14.08 19.74
C PHE A 27 11.19 14.76 21.00
N ASP A 28 12.15 14.14 21.68
CA ASP A 28 12.86 14.74 22.81
C ASP A 28 13.62 16.01 22.36
N ASP A 29 14.28 15.95 21.20
CA ASP A 29 14.99 17.09 20.63
C ASP A 29 14.01 18.18 20.15
N ALA A 30 12.89 17.79 19.53
CA ALA A 30 11.82 18.71 19.15
C ALA A 30 11.31 19.51 20.36
N ARG A 31 11.17 18.85 21.52
CA ARG A 31 10.81 19.51 22.78
C ARG A 31 11.90 20.46 23.27
N ALA A 32 13.16 20.01 23.28
CA ALA A 32 14.29 20.80 23.77
C ALA A 32 14.56 22.05 22.90
N GLU A 33 14.40 21.93 21.59
CA GLU A 33 14.63 23.00 20.62
C GLU A 33 13.38 23.85 20.35
N ALA A 34 12.22 23.47 20.90
CA ALA A 34 10.92 24.07 20.61
C ALA A 34 10.61 24.13 19.10
N LYS A 35 10.95 23.07 18.38
CA LYS A 35 10.74 22.91 16.93
C LYS A 35 9.68 21.83 16.66
N PRO A 36 8.85 21.99 15.63
CA PRO A 36 7.97 20.92 15.19
C PRO A 36 8.76 19.76 14.55
N VAL A 37 8.19 18.57 14.59
CA VAL A 37 8.70 17.42 13.82
C VAL A 37 8.12 17.46 12.41
N LEU A 38 8.96 17.37 11.39
CA LEU A 38 8.54 17.14 10.01
C LEU A 38 8.68 15.65 9.71
N LEU A 39 7.57 14.93 9.68
CA LEU A 39 7.53 13.52 9.31
C LEU A 39 7.32 13.39 7.80
N SER A 40 8.25 12.73 7.11
CA SER A 40 8.06 12.24 5.75
C SER A 40 7.88 10.71 5.76
N ILE A 41 6.74 10.24 5.28
CA ILE A 41 6.49 8.81 5.04
C ILE A 41 6.62 8.56 3.54
N SER A 42 7.62 7.76 3.18
CA SER A 42 7.94 7.36 1.82
C SER A 42 7.78 5.85 1.62
N ALA A 43 7.89 5.39 0.38
CA ALA A 43 8.05 3.98 0.07
C ALA A 43 9.07 3.83 -1.07
N SER A 44 9.88 2.78 -1.06
CA SER A 44 10.91 2.58 -2.09
C SER A 44 10.32 2.42 -3.49
N TRP A 45 9.12 1.85 -3.60
CA TRP A 45 8.43 1.61 -4.87
C TRP A 45 7.69 2.86 -5.39
N CYS A 46 7.43 3.85 -4.54
CA CYS A 46 6.50 4.95 -4.82
C CYS A 46 7.08 5.99 -5.80
N HIS A 47 6.47 6.12 -6.98
CA HIS A 47 6.90 7.10 -7.99
C HIS A 47 6.93 8.54 -7.46
N TRP A 48 5.84 9.03 -6.89
CA TRP A 48 5.74 10.41 -6.40
C TRP A 48 6.66 10.69 -5.22
N CYS A 49 7.07 9.67 -4.48
CA CYS A 49 8.07 9.79 -3.43
C CYS A 49 9.43 10.12 -4.05
N HIS A 50 9.82 9.39 -5.10
CA HIS A 50 11.04 9.67 -5.87
C HIS A 50 10.99 11.02 -6.58
N VAL A 51 9.83 11.42 -7.11
CA VAL A 51 9.66 12.76 -7.69
C VAL A 51 9.89 13.80 -6.61
N MET A 52 9.23 13.69 -5.46
CA MET A 52 9.37 14.65 -4.35
C MET A 52 10.80 14.71 -3.80
N ASP A 53 11.52 13.60 -3.77
CA ASP A 53 12.93 13.57 -3.39
C ASP A 53 13.82 14.34 -4.37
N ARG A 54 13.61 14.13 -5.68
CA ARG A 54 14.41 14.77 -6.73
C ARG A 54 14.03 16.22 -7.00
N THR A 55 12.85 16.66 -6.60
CA THR A 55 12.37 18.03 -6.83
C THR A 55 12.26 18.85 -5.55
N THR A 56 11.40 18.45 -4.61
CA THR A 56 11.06 19.23 -3.42
C THR A 56 12.10 19.14 -2.32
N PHE A 57 12.56 17.93 -1.97
CA PHE A 57 13.54 17.76 -0.89
C PHE A 57 14.99 18.01 -1.31
N SER A 58 15.27 18.02 -2.62
CA SER A 58 16.54 18.46 -3.19
C SER A 58 16.60 19.98 -3.42
N ASP A 59 15.49 20.70 -3.29
CA ASP A 59 15.46 22.15 -3.38
C ASP A 59 16.23 22.75 -2.19
N ARG A 60 17.16 23.66 -2.50
CA ARG A 60 18.10 24.22 -1.53
C ARG A 60 17.39 25.01 -0.43
N ASP A 61 16.37 25.79 -0.77
CA ASP A 61 15.70 26.66 0.19
C ASP A 61 14.77 25.84 1.09
N VAL A 62 14.12 24.82 0.53
CA VAL A 62 13.36 23.83 1.32
C VAL A 62 14.30 23.11 2.30
N ALA A 63 15.41 22.56 1.82
CA ALA A 63 16.32 21.80 2.68
C ALA A 63 16.95 22.65 3.80
N ALA A 64 17.32 23.89 3.50
CA ALA A 64 17.83 24.84 4.49
C ALA A 64 16.77 25.14 5.56
N LEU A 65 15.53 25.45 5.16
CA LEU A 65 14.44 25.74 6.09
C LEU A 65 14.11 24.53 6.97
N VAL A 66 14.07 23.33 6.40
CA VAL A 66 13.80 22.10 7.15
C VAL A 66 14.86 21.88 8.22
N ASN A 67 16.14 21.96 7.85
CA ASN A 67 17.24 21.76 8.79
C ASN A 67 17.31 22.84 9.88
N GLU A 68 16.90 24.07 9.57
CA GLU A 68 16.89 25.17 10.53
C GLU A 68 15.71 25.11 11.51
N ALA A 69 14.50 24.91 10.98
CA ALA A 69 13.26 25.16 11.72
C ALA A 69 12.49 23.90 12.15
N TYR A 70 12.90 22.71 11.70
CA TYR A 70 12.21 21.45 11.98
C TYR A 70 13.15 20.40 12.54
N VAL A 71 12.57 19.38 13.18
CA VAL A 71 13.23 18.09 13.38
C VAL A 71 12.77 17.14 12.26
N PRO A 72 13.58 16.93 11.20
CA PRO A 72 13.19 16.09 10.07
C PRO A 72 13.28 14.60 10.41
N VAL A 73 12.16 13.89 10.30
CA VAL A 73 12.06 12.45 10.50
C VAL A 73 11.58 11.80 9.21
N ARG A 74 12.28 10.76 8.76
CA ARG A 74 11.89 9.99 7.58
C ARG A 74 11.58 8.55 7.95
N VAL A 75 10.52 8.04 7.34
CA VAL A 75 10.01 6.70 7.57
C VAL A 75 9.70 6.04 6.25
N ASP A 76 10.11 4.79 6.11
CA ASP A 76 9.60 3.91 5.07
C ASP A 76 8.33 3.20 5.55
N THR A 77 7.27 3.27 4.74
CA THR A 77 5.95 2.75 5.09
C THR A 77 5.93 1.24 5.33
N ASP A 78 6.78 0.48 4.65
CA ASP A 78 6.81 -0.97 4.77
C ASP A 78 7.66 -1.40 5.98
N VAL A 79 8.63 -0.57 6.39
CA VAL A 79 9.42 -0.79 7.60
C VAL A 79 8.65 -0.40 8.87
N ARG A 80 7.81 0.64 8.81
CA ARG A 80 6.99 1.13 9.94
C ARG A 80 5.52 1.30 9.55
N PRO A 81 4.82 0.18 9.29
CA PRO A 81 3.40 0.21 8.96
C PRO A 81 2.56 0.79 10.10
N ASP A 82 3.03 0.71 11.35
CA ASP A 82 2.43 1.35 12.54
C ASP A 82 2.42 2.89 12.45
N VAL A 83 3.53 3.48 12.01
CA VAL A 83 3.63 4.94 11.83
C VAL A 83 2.82 5.36 10.61
N ASN A 84 2.88 4.60 9.51
CA ASN A 84 2.06 4.86 8.34
C ASN A 84 0.56 4.83 8.69
N ALA A 85 0.08 3.80 9.39
CA ALA A 85 -1.33 3.71 9.77
C ALA A 85 -1.81 4.92 10.59
N ARG A 86 -0.95 5.47 11.45
CA ARG A 86 -1.29 6.62 12.30
C ARG A 86 -1.26 7.97 11.56
N TYR A 87 -0.32 8.17 10.65
CA TYR A 87 -0.02 9.49 10.09
C TYR A 87 -0.19 9.62 8.58
N ASN A 88 -0.56 8.55 7.86
CA ASN A 88 -0.77 8.62 6.41
C ASN A 88 -1.94 9.56 6.07
N MET A 89 -1.71 10.48 5.14
CA MET A 89 -2.67 11.52 4.74
C MET A 89 -3.49 11.11 3.50
N GLY A 90 -3.75 9.80 3.35
CA GLY A 90 -4.51 9.23 2.24
C GLY A 90 -3.66 8.80 1.03
N GLY A 91 -2.34 8.78 1.13
CA GLY A 91 -1.46 8.34 0.04
C GLY A 91 0.03 8.52 0.33
N TRP A 92 0.86 8.22 -0.66
CA TRP A 92 2.30 8.42 -0.60
C TRP A 92 2.76 9.34 -1.75
N PRO A 93 3.78 10.19 -1.52
CA PRO A 93 4.41 10.44 -0.23
C PRO A 93 3.41 11.09 0.74
N THR A 94 3.63 10.94 2.03
CA THR A 94 2.94 11.73 3.06
C THR A 94 3.96 12.65 3.73
N VAL A 95 3.59 13.91 3.93
CA VAL A 95 4.31 14.85 4.78
C VAL A 95 3.37 15.30 5.88
N ALA A 96 3.74 15.05 7.13
CA ALA A 96 2.98 15.43 8.31
C ALA A 96 3.83 16.31 9.22
N ILE A 97 3.23 17.36 9.79
CA ILE A 97 3.86 18.21 10.80
C ILE A 97 3.29 17.83 12.15
N LEU A 98 4.16 17.44 13.08
CA LEU A 98 3.78 17.00 14.41
C LEU A 98 4.31 17.96 15.48
N ASP A 99 3.61 18.06 16.61
CA ASP A 99 4.20 18.61 17.82
C ASP A 99 5.18 17.62 18.49
N HIS A 100 5.85 18.03 19.56
CA HIS A 100 6.81 17.20 20.29
C HIS A 100 6.18 16.02 21.05
N ASP A 101 4.84 15.98 21.17
CA ASP A 101 4.09 14.87 21.75
C ASP A 101 3.58 13.89 20.67
N GLY A 102 3.80 14.22 19.39
CA GLY A 102 3.41 13.40 18.25
C GLY A 102 1.97 13.61 17.79
N HIS A 103 1.30 14.70 18.18
CA HIS A 103 0.00 15.07 17.61
C HIS A 103 0.19 15.70 16.23
N ALA A 104 -0.60 15.27 15.26
CA ALA A 104 -0.56 15.83 13.91
C ALA A 104 -1.24 17.21 13.87
N LEU A 105 -0.49 18.22 13.45
CA LEU A 105 -0.97 19.61 13.31
C LEU A 105 -1.48 19.88 11.90
N ALA A 106 -0.82 19.30 10.90
CA ALA A 106 -1.18 19.41 9.49
C ALA A 106 -0.54 18.27 8.70
N GLY A 107 -1.06 18.01 7.51
CA GLY A 107 -0.47 17.03 6.60
C GLY A 107 -0.91 17.20 5.16
N ALA A 108 -0.12 16.66 4.25
CA ALA A 108 -0.37 16.64 2.82
C ALA A 108 0.28 15.40 2.20
N THR A 109 -0.04 15.11 0.94
CA THR A 109 0.65 14.07 0.17
C THR A 109 1.85 14.66 -0.60
N TYR A 110 1.86 14.62 -1.92
CA TYR A 110 2.87 15.30 -2.73
C TYR A 110 2.71 16.82 -2.62
N VAL A 111 3.82 17.51 -2.34
CA VAL A 111 3.87 18.98 -2.29
C VAL A 111 5.05 19.47 -3.13
N PRO A 112 4.83 20.32 -4.16
CA PRO A 112 5.91 20.87 -4.97
C PRO A 112 6.77 21.90 -4.19
N PRO A 113 7.99 22.23 -4.65
CA PRO A 113 8.98 22.98 -3.87
C PRO A 113 8.50 24.35 -3.34
N ASP A 114 7.90 25.15 -4.21
CA ASP A 114 7.36 26.48 -3.91
C ASP A 114 6.29 26.43 -2.81
N ARG A 115 5.37 25.47 -2.94
CA ARG A 115 4.29 25.25 -1.97
C ARG A 115 4.80 24.69 -0.65
N MET A 116 5.82 23.83 -0.69
CA MET A 116 6.48 23.30 0.51
C MET A 116 7.14 24.43 1.29
N LEU A 117 7.91 25.28 0.62
CA LEU A 117 8.60 26.40 1.24
C LEU A 117 7.61 27.39 1.89
N GLU A 118 6.55 27.77 1.17
CA GLU A 118 5.49 28.63 1.71
C GLU A 118 4.76 28.01 2.91
N TRP A 119 4.52 26.70 2.86
CA TRP A 119 3.80 26.00 3.92
C TRP A 119 4.66 25.86 5.18
N LEU A 120 5.89 25.37 5.05
CA LEU A 120 6.82 25.23 6.17
C LEU A 120 7.20 26.61 6.75
N GLY A 121 7.36 27.63 5.92
CA GLY A 121 7.64 28.99 6.39
C GLY A 121 6.53 29.53 7.30
N ARG A 122 5.26 29.33 6.92
CA ARG A 122 4.11 29.74 7.75
C ARG A 122 4.02 28.97 9.05
N VAL A 123 4.23 27.66 9.02
CA VAL A 123 4.10 26.83 10.21
C VAL A 123 5.23 27.12 11.21
N SER A 124 6.48 27.21 10.77
CA SER A 124 7.61 27.55 11.64
C SER A 124 7.46 28.92 12.33
N GLN A 125 6.89 29.92 11.64
CA GLN A 125 6.60 31.23 12.24
C GLN A 125 5.48 31.18 13.29
N ALA A 126 4.46 30.35 13.08
CA ALA A 126 3.32 30.22 13.99
C ALA A 126 3.59 29.28 15.17
N TYR A 127 4.46 28.28 15.01
CA TYR A 127 4.69 27.22 15.98
C TYR A 127 5.08 27.72 17.39
N PRO A 128 5.97 28.71 17.56
CA PRO A 128 6.32 29.21 18.89
C PRO A 128 5.16 29.86 19.64
N ALA A 129 4.13 30.35 18.95
CA ALA A 129 2.92 30.89 19.59
C ALA A 129 1.97 29.76 20.01
N LEU A 130 1.90 28.68 19.23
CA LEU A 130 1.09 27.50 19.52
C LEU A 130 1.62 26.71 20.73
N THR A 131 2.93 26.73 20.97
CA THR A 131 3.57 26.01 22.09
C THR A 131 3.83 26.85 23.33
N ARG A 132 3.68 28.19 23.26
CA ARG A 132 3.89 29.12 24.40
C ARG A 132 2.64 29.49 25.18
N ALA A 133 1.44 29.17 24.70
CA ALA A 133 0.24 29.35 25.51
C ALA A 133 0.31 28.37 26.69
N PRO A 134 0.31 28.83 27.95
CA PRO A 134 0.04 27.94 29.07
C PRO A 134 -1.32 27.30 28.81
N MET A 135 -1.42 25.97 28.95
CA MET A 135 -2.70 25.28 29.12
C MET A 135 -3.31 25.76 30.45
N ASP A 136 -3.87 26.97 30.45
CA ASP A 136 -4.70 27.51 31.51
C ASP A 136 -5.84 28.30 30.86
N SER A 137 -6.62 27.56 30.08
CA SER A 137 -7.96 27.93 29.68
C SER A 137 -8.74 26.64 29.59
N GLY A 138 -9.42 26.30 30.69
CA GLY A 138 -10.61 25.48 30.62
C GLY A 138 -11.63 26.22 29.76
N ASP A 139 -11.63 25.94 28.47
CA ASP A 139 -12.68 26.36 27.56
C ASP A 139 -13.07 25.18 26.66
N GLU A 140 -14.33 24.80 26.80
CA GLU A 140 -14.96 23.56 26.35
C GLU A 140 -15.28 23.57 24.85
N THR A 141 -14.27 23.77 24.00
CA THR A 141 -14.45 23.73 22.53
C THR A 141 -13.44 22.85 21.81
N SER A 142 -12.98 21.78 22.47
CA SER A 142 -12.50 20.58 21.79
C SER A 142 -13.70 19.69 21.44
N GLN A 143 -14.53 20.15 20.50
CA GLN A 143 -15.42 19.27 19.76
C GLN A 143 -14.56 18.36 18.88
N ASP A 144 -14.18 17.24 19.47
CA ASP A 144 -14.45 15.93 18.90
C ASP A 144 -14.47 15.87 17.37
N ARG A 145 -13.26 15.75 16.80
CA ARG A 145 -13.04 15.18 15.47
C ARG A 145 -12.02 14.04 15.53
N GLY A 146 -11.90 13.39 16.69
CA GLY A 146 -11.65 11.97 16.68
C GLY A 146 -12.89 11.36 16.05
N ARG A 147 -12.77 10.73 14.88
CA ARG A 147 -13.80 9.78 14.51
C ARG A 147 -13.87 8.80 15.67
N ASP A 148 -15.05 8.70 16.28
CA ASP A 148 -15.47 7.57 17.08
C ASP A 148 -15.10 6.28 16.34
N LEU A 149 -13.91 5.77 16.63
CA LEU A 149 -13.67 4.35 16.63
C LEU A 149 -14.20 3.92 17.98
N ASP A 150 -15.48 3.55 17.99
CA ASP A 150 -16.14 2.90 19.10
C ASP A 150 -15.18 1.86 19.73
N PRO A 151 -14.68 2.07 20.96
CA PRO A 151 -13.87 1.07 21.65
C PRO A 151 -14.73 -0.07 22.21
N GLY A 152 -16.02 -0.13 21.86
CA GLY A 152 -16.99 -1.14 22.25
C GLY A 152 -16.80 -2.51 21.61
N TYR A 153 -15.61 -3.12 21.74
CA TYR A 153 -15.45 -4.58 21.71
C TYR A 153 -14.40 -4.98 22.76
N SER A 154 -14.71 -4.69 24.01
CA SER A 154 -14.21 -5.49 25.12
C SER A 154 -14.83 -6.89 25.00
N HIS A 155 -14.20 -7.79 24.23
CA HIS A 155 -14.40 -9.20 24.48
C HIS A 155 -13.67 -9.52 25.79
N GLU A 156 -14.40 -9.47 26.90
CA GLU A 156 -14.19 -10.50 27.91
C GLU A 156 -14.27 -11.85 27.18
N PRO A 157 -13.35 -12.80 27.46
CA PRO A 157 -13.39 -14.10 26.82
C PRO A 157 -14.67 -14.80 27.27
N ASP A 158 -15.72 -14.62 26.48
CA ASP A 158 -16.97 -15.34 26.65
C ASP A 158 -16.60 -16.81 26.46
N THR A 159 -16.66 -17.55 27.55
CA THR A 159 -16.51 -18.99 27.55
C THR A 159 -17.43 -19.53 26.47
N LEU A 160 -16.86 -20.10 25.40
CA LEU A 160 -17.55 -20.77 24.30
C LEU A 160 -18.46 -21.89 24.82
N GLY A 161 -19.59 -21.51 25.39
CA GLY A 161 -20.79 -22.31 25.42
C GLY A 161 -21.37 -22.22 24.02
N ILE A 162 -21.31 -23.33 23.28
CA ILE A 162 -22.00 -23.48 22.01
C ILE A 162 -23.50 -23.50 22.34
N ALA A 163 -24.09 -22.33 22.49
CA ALA A 163 -25.54 -22.14 22.46
C ALA A 163 -25.95 -21.92 21.00
N ASP A 164 -27.02 -22.56 20.57
CA ASP A 164 -27.70 -22.37 19.27
C ASP A 164 -28.21 -20.92 19.15
N HIS A 165 -27.32 -19.96 18.93
CA HIS A 165 -27.70 -18.64 18.47
C HIS A 165 -27.83 -18.69 16.94
N GLU A 166 -29.05 -18.47 16.43
CA GLU A 166 -29.25 -18.22 15.00
C GLU A 166 -28.32 -17.09 14.57
N LEU A 167 -27.48 -17.36 13.56
CA LEU A 167 -26.55 -16.38 13.01
C LEU A 167 -27.35 -15.22 12.43
N ASN A 168 -27.17 -14.01 12.98
CA ASN A 168 -27.70 -12.80 12.38
C ASN A 168 -26.92 -12.48 11.09
N LEU A 169 -27.60 -12.49 9.95
CA LEU A 169 -27.03 -12.22 8.63
C LEU A 169 -27.32 -10.79 8.12
N ASP A 170 -28.03 -9.95 8.89
CA ASP A 170 -28.33 -8.56 8.49
C ASP A 170 -27.06 -7.78 8.09
N PRO A 171 -25.94 -7.82 8.87
CA PRO A 171 -24.72 -7.10 8.48
C PRO A 171 -24.11 -7.61 7.16
N TYR A 172 -24.29 -8.90 6.86
CA TYR A 172 -23.83 -9.47 5.59
C TYR A 172 -24.64 -8.92 4.41
N TYR A 173 -25.96 -8.84 4.55
CA TYR A 173 -26.83 -8.32 3.50
C TYR A 173 -26.66 -6.81 3.29
N ASP A 174 -26.44 -6.04 4.36
CA ASP A 174 -26.16 -4.61 4.27
C ASP A 174 -24.86 -4.34 3.51
N VAL A 175 -23.76 -5.01 3.90
CA VAL A 175 -22.46 -4.86 3.23
C VAL A 175 -22.52 -5.33 1.77
N LEU A 176 -23.23 -6.42 1.48
CA LEU A 176 -23.43 -6.87 0.10
C LEU A 176 -24.26 -5.85 -0.70
N GLY A 177 -25.30 -5.26 -0.10
CA GLY A 177 -26.11 -4.22 -0.73
C GLY A 177 -25.28 -3.00 -1.11
N ASP A 178 -24.47 -2.49 -0.18
CA ASP A 178 -23.55 -1.37 -0.41
C ASP A 178 -22.50 -1.69 -1.49
N LEU A 179 -21.95 -2.91 -1.45
CA LEU A 179 -21.03 -3.40 -2.47
C LEU A 179 -21.67 -3.33 -3.86
N MET A 180 -22.88 -3.90 -4.01
CA MET A 180 -23.59 -3.94 -5.28
C MET A 180 -23.97 -2.54 -5.76
N ALA A 181 -24.27 -1.60 -4.85
CA ALA A 181 -24.55 -0.21 -5.19
C ALA A 181 -23.29 0.57 -5.64
N SER A 182 -22.11 0.21 -5.14
CA SER A 182 -20.83 0.85 -5.48
C SER A 182 -20.21 0.34 -6.80
N TYR A 183 -20.74 -0.75 -7.35
CA TYR A 183 -20.24 -1.38 -8.57
C TYR A 183 -20.39 -0.46 -9.78
N ASP A 184 -19.34 -0.42 -10.60
CA ASP A 184 -19.29 0.31 -11.85
C ASP A 184 -19.69 -0.60 -13.03
N PRO A 185 -20.94 -0.52 -13.53
CA PRO A 185 -21.38 -1.38 -14.62
C PRO A 185 -20.73 -1.06 -15.97
N VAL A 186 -20.10 0.12 -16.11
CA VAL A 186 -19.49 0.55 -17.38
C VAL A 186 -18.08 0.00 -17.53
N TYR A 187 -17.27 0.09 -16.46
CA TYR A 187 -15.85 -0.28 -16.51
C TYR A 187 -15.48 -1.45 -15.59
N GLY A 188 -16.42 -2.02 -14.84
CA GLY A 188 -16.14 -3.05 -13.83
C GLY A 188 -15.40 -2.48 -12.62
N GLY A 189 -15.40 -3.19 -11.50
CA GLY A 189 -14.87 -2.72 -10.21
C GLY A 189 -15.81 -1.79 -9.48
N PHE A 190 -15.28 -1.04 -8.53
CA PHE A 190 -16.09 -0.19 -7.66
C PHE A 190 -15.47 1.20 -7.51
N GLY A 191 -16.33 2.20 -7.28
CA GLY A 191 -15.92 3.60 -7.18
C GLY A 191 -15.42 4.24 -8.49
N ASP A 192 -14.91 5.45 -8.37
CA ASP A 192 -14.42 6.29 -9.48
C ASP A 192 -12.87 6.25 -9.59
N ALA A 193 -12.25 7.34 -10.04
CA ALA A 193 -10.81 7.49 -10.17
C ALA A 193 -10.20 8.20 -8.93
N PRO A 194 -8.99 7.80 -8.46
CA PRO A 194 -8.23 6.63 -8.88
C PRO A 194 -8.91 5.32 -8.46
N LYS A 195 -8.78 4.28 -9.30
CA LYS A 195 -9.53 3.03 -9.15
C LYS A 195 -8.64 1.89 -8.69
N PHE A 196 -8.99 1.32 -7.55
CA PHE A 196 -8.26 0.23 -6.90
C PHE A 196 -8.94 -1.13 -7.11
N PRO A 197 -8.17 -2.23 -7.22
CA PRO A 197 -8.68 -3.59 -7.41
C PRO A 197 -9.76 -4.07 -6.43
N MET A 198 -9.71 -3.63 -5.16
CA MET A 198 -10.63 -4.03 -4.08
C MET A 198 -10.92 -5.55 -4.04
N PHE A 199 -9.87 -6.35 -3.89
CA PHE A 199 -9.95 -7.82 -3.95
C PHE A 199 -10.93 -8.44 -2.94
N ASP A 200 -11.07 -7.88 -1.74
CA ASP A 200 -12.02 -8.40 -0.72
C ASP A 200 -13.47 -8.22 -1.16
N ALA A 201 -13.79 -7.07 -1.77
CA ALA A 201 -15.09 -6.81 -2.38
C ALA A 201 -15.39 -7.79 -3.54
N ILE A 202 -14.40 -8.07 -4.39
CA ILE A 202 -14.54 -9.10 -5.44
C ILE A 202 -14.78 -10.48 -4.82
N ASN A 203 -14.03 -10.85 -3.78
CA ASN A 203 -14.22 -12.14 -3.10
C ASN A 203 -15.56 -12.24 -2.37
N LEU A 204 -16.09 -11.13 -1.85
CA LEU A 204 -17.45 -11.10 -1.30
C LEU A 204 -18.50 -11.37 -2.38
N ALA A 205 -18.37 -10.77 -3.57
CA ALA A 205 -19.25 -11.09 -4.70
C ALA A 205 -19.14 -12.55 -5.16
N ILE A 206 -17.92 -13.12 -5.18
CA ILE A 206 -17.70 -14.55 -5.48
C ILE A 206 -18.39 -15.43 -4.43
N PHE A 207 -18.24 -15.10 -3.14
CA PHE A 207 -18.88 -15.83 -2.05
C PHE A 207 -20.41 -15.74 -2.15
N ALA A 208 -20.95 -14.53 -2.34
CA ALA A 208 -22.38 -14.31 -2.50
C ALA A 208 -22.95 -15.14 -3.66
N TYR A 209 -22.27 -15.17 -4.82
CA TYR A 209 -22.65 -16.02 -5.94
C TYR A 209 -22.67 -17.51 -5.59
N ARG A 210 -21.65 -18.01 -4.87
CA ARG A 210 -21.61 -19.43 -4.47
C ARG A 210 -22.73 -19.81 -3.53
N VAL A 211 -23.16 -18.89 -2.66
CA VAL A 211 -24.23 -19.13 -1.69
C VAL A 211 -25.61 -19.00 -2.33
N SER A 212 -25.86 -17.95 -3.12
CA SER A 212 -27.19 -17.63 -3.62
C SER A 212 -27.46 -18.10 -5.06
N GLY A 213 -26.41 -18.30 -5.85
CA GLY A 213 -26.52 -18.50 -7.30
C GLY A 213 -26.90 -17.24 -8.09
N ASP A 214 -26.92 -16.06 -7.46
CA ASP A 214 -27.33 -14.81 -8.11
C ASP A 214 -26.35 -14.40 -9.22
N ALA A 215 -26.85 -14.36 -10.46
CA ALA A 215 -26.09 -13.99 -11.64
C ALA A 215 -25.55 -12.54 -11.58
N SER A 216 -26.18 -11.65 -10.81
CA SER A 216 -25.70 -10.27 -10.62
C SER A 216 -24.31 -10.26 -9.96
N CYS A 217 -24.12 -11.09 -8.93
CA CYS A 217 -22.84 -11.25 -8.23
C CYS A 217 -21.77 -11.83 -9.16
N ARG A 218 -22.16 -12.78 -10.03
CA ARG A 218 -21.27 -13.33 -11.06
C ARG A 218 -20.81 -12.27 -12.05
N GLN A 219 -21.73 -11.46 -12.54
CA GLN A 219 -21.42 -10.37 -13.46
C GLN A 219 -20.41 -9.41 -12.83
N VAL A 220 -20.57 -9.05 -11.56
CA VAL A 220 -19.65 -8.15 -10.85
C VAL A 220 -18.22 -8.67 -10.87
N PHE A 221 -17.96 -9.91 -10.41
CA PHE A 221 -16.59 -10.38 -10.31
C PHE A 221 -15.98 -10.70 -11.69
N GLU A 222 -16.74 -11.28 -12.63
CA GLU A 222 -16.21 -11.61 -13.96
C GLU A 222 -15.88 -10.33 -14.74
N HIS A 223 -16.77 -9.34 -14.74
CA HIS A 223 -16.53 -8.08 -15.45
C HIS A 223 -15.37 -7.31 -14.83
N THR A 224 -15.31 -7.24 -13.49
CA THR A 224 -14.22 -6.54 -12.79
C THR A 224 -12.86 -7.17 -13.10
N LEU A 225 -12.74 -8.50 -12.95
CA LEU A 225 -11.48 -9.20 -13.20
C LEU A 225 -11.10 -9.13 -14.68
N HIS A 226 -12.07 -9.23 -15.60
CA HIS A 226 -11.81 -9.04 -17.02
C HIS A 226 -11.29 -7.63 -17.29
N ALA A 227 -11.97 -6.58 -16.82
CA ALA A 227 -11.56 -5.18 -17.06
C ALA A 227 -10.16 -4.87 -16.50
N MET A 228 -9.84 -5.35 -15.29
CA MET A 228 -8.51 -5.21 -14.72
C MET A 228 -7.44 -5.96 -15.54
N THR A 229 -7.68 -7.24 -15.84
CA THR A 229 -6.70 -8.11 -16.48
C THR A 229 -6.60 -7.91 -17.99
N SER A 230 -7.59 -7.26 -18.62
CA SER A 230 -7.62 -6.87 -20.03
C SER A 230 -7.14 -5.42 -20.26
N GLY A 231 -7.30 -4.53 -19.27
CA GLY A 231 -6.88 -3.12 -19.30
C GLY A 231 -5.39 -2.86 -19.09
N GLY A 232 -5.05 -1.59 -18.84
CA GLY A 232 -3.67 -1.10 -18.66
C GLY A 232 -3.08 -1.38 -17.28
N THR A 233 -3.90 -1.73 -16.29
CA THR A 233 -3.44 -2.14 -14.95
C THR A 233 -2.78 -3.52 -14.89
N TYR A 234 -2.76 -4.27 -15.98
CA TYR A 234 -2.12 -5.57 -16.06
C TYR A 234 -1.00 -5.59 -17.09
N ASP A 235 0.20 -5.99 -16.66
CA ASP A 235 1.36 -6.02 -17.53
C ASP A 235 1.27 -7.18 -18.53
N LYS A 236 1.02 -6.85 -19.80
CA LYS A 236 0.84 -7.83 -20.88
C LYS A 236 2.14 -8.51 -21.30
N VAL A 237 3.28 -7.95 -20.95
CA VAL A 237 4.60 -8.45 -21.39
C VAL A 237 5.17 -9.36 -20.30
N GLU A 238 5.34 -8.84 -19.09
CA GLU A 238 5.98 -9.59 -17.99
C GLU A 238 4.97 -10.27 -17.08
N GLY A 239 3.69 -9.93 -17.18
CA GLY A 239 2.67 -10.39 -16.27
C GLY A 239 2.66 -9.60 -14.96
N GLY A 240 1.66 -9.91 -14.16
CA GLY A 240 1.43 -9.25 -12.89
C GLY A 240 0.62 -7.96 -13.01
N LEU A 241 0.05 -7.58 -11.87
CA LEU A 241 -0.80 -6.42 -11.71
C LEU A 241 0.01 -5.22 -11.22
N PHE A 242 -0.25 -4.08 -11.85
CA PHE A 242 0.14 -2.75 -11.36
C PHE A 242 -0.81 -2.29 -10.26
N ARG A 243 -0.30 -1.49 -9.33
CA ARG A 243 -0.97 -1.21 -8.04
C ARG A 243 -2.44 -0.75 -8.15
N TYR A 244 -2.72 0.22 -9.02
CA TYR A 244 -4.08 0.74 -9.28
C TYR A 244 -4.12 1.53 -10.59
N SER A 245 -5.32 1.94 -11.02
CA SER A 245 -5.51 2.82 -12.18
C SER A 245 -5.70 4.27 -11.73
N THR A 246 -5.04 5.23 -12.39
CA THR A 246 -5.30 6.65 -12.17
C THR A 246 -6.63 7.10 -12.80
N LEU A 247 -7.17 6.32 -13.74
CA LEU A 247 -8.46 6.56 -14.40
C LEU A 247 -9.50 5.48 -14.04
N ARG A 248 -10.78 5.82 -14.21
CA ARG A 248 -11.93 4.95 -13.88
C ARG A 248 -12.02 3.68 -14.75
N ASP A 249 -11.43 3.70 -15.94
CA ASP A 249 -11.55 2.67 -16.98
C ASP A 249 -10.41 1.65 -16.99
N TRP A 250 -9.57 1.62 -15.95
CA TRP A 250 -8.40 0.73 -15.83
C TRP A 250 -7.30 0.96 -16.87
N SER A 251 -7.33 2.06 -17.63
CA SER A 251 -6.44 2.28 -18.78
C SER A 251 -5.04 2.77 -18.41
N VAL A 252 -4.91 3.58 -17.36
CA VAL A 252 -3.63 4.21 -16.98
C VAL A 252 -3.19 3.71 -15.62
N PRO A 253 -2.20 2.80 -15.53
CA PRO A 253 -1.73 2.28 -14.26
C PRO A 253 -0.88 3.30 -13.49
N HIS A 254 -0.82 3.12 -12.17
CA HIS A 254 0.32 3.51 -11.36
C HIS A 254 1.27 2.29 -11.30
N PHE A 255 2.47 2.43 -11.87
CA PHE A 255 3.26 1.31 -12.41
C PHE A 255 4.03 0.44 -11.41
N GLU A 256 3.83 0.60 -10.09
CA GLU A 256 4.45 -0.30 -9.13
C GLU A 256 3.81 -1.69 -9.20
N LYS A 257 4.63 -2.72 -9.04
CA LYS A 257 4.16 -4.10 -8.92
C LYS A 257 4.54 -4.64 -7.55
N MET A 258 3.53 -4.88 -6.73
CA MET A 258 3.69 -5.34 -5.35
C MET A 258 3.47 -6.86 -5.26
N LEU A 259 4.23 -7.54 -4.42
CA LEU A 259 3.99 -8.95 -4.10
C LEU A 259 2.59 -9.15 -3.53
N LEU A 260 2.17 -8.29 -2.61
CA LEU A 260 0.90 -8.40 -1.93
C LEU A 260 -0.30 -8.28 -2.89
N ASP A 261 -0.28 -7.28 -3.79
CA ASP A 261 -1.34 -7.10 -4.79
C ASP A 261 -1.43 -8.30 -5.75
N ASN A 262 -0.28 -8.83 -6.16
CA ASN A 262 -0.22 -10.00 -7.04
C ASN A 262 -0.65 -11.30 -6.32
N ALA A 263 -0.36 -11.43 -5.03
CA ALA A 263 -0.87 -12.51 -4.18
C ALA A 263 -2.40 -12.45 -4.05
N PHE A 264 -2.96 -11.27 -3.80
CA PHE A 264 -4.42 -11.09 -3.73
C PHE A 264 -5.10 -11.34 -5.07
N LEU A 265 -4.51 -10.86 -6.17
CA LEU A 265 -5.00 -11.16 -7.51
C LEU A 265 -5.00 -12.68 -7.75
N LEU A 266 -3.90 -13.37 -7.48
CA LEU A 266 -3.80 -14.82 -7.70
C LEU A 266 -4.85 -15.59 -6.90
N HIS A 267 -5.04 -15.24 -5.62
CA HIS A 267 -6.08 -15.85 -4.77
C HIS A 267 -7.48 -15.60 -5.35
N THR A 268 -7.77 -14.34 -5.72
CA THR A 268 -9.09 -13.95 -6.25
C THR A 268 -9.38 -14.61 -7.60
N LEU A 269 -8.37 -14.74 -8.48
CA LEU A 269 -8.51 -15.46 -9.76
C LEU A 269 -8.81 -16.94 -9.54
N ALA A 270 -8.14 -17.59 -8.59
CA ALA A 270 -8.42 -18.99 -8.23
C ALA A 270 -9.84 -19.14 -7.67
N ASN A 271 -10.27 -18.24 -6.78
CA ASN A 271 -11.62 -18.24 -6.22
C ASN A 271 -12.67 -17.98 -7.31
N ALA A 272 -12.43 -17.07 -8.24
CA ALA A 272 -13.36 -16.79 -9.34
C ALA A 272 -13.44 -17.97 -10.33
N TYR A 273 -12.32 -18.64 -10.59
CA TYR A 273 -12.28 -19.74 -11.56
C TYR A 273 -13.12 -20.94 -11.12
N GLN A 274 -13.14 -21.28 -9.83
CA GLN A 274 -13.89 -22.43 -9.31
C GLN A 274 -15.37 -22.43 -9.77
N PRO A 275 -16.18 -21.38 -9.54
CA PRO A 275 -17.56 -21.33 -10.00
C PRO A 275 -17.73 -20.83 -11.46
N ALA A 276 -16.80 -20.04 -12.00
CA ALA A 276 -16.94 -19.46 -13.34
C ALA A 276 -16.45 -20.38 -14.47
N GLN A 277 -15.39 -21.14 -14.22
CA GLN A 277 -14.64 -21.94 -15.20
C GLN A 277 -14.18 -21.14 -16.43
N ASN A 278 -13.96 -19.82 -16.28
CA ASN A 278 -13.52 -18.93 -17.36
C ASN A 278 -12.00 -19.11 -17.65
N PRO A 279 -11.59 -19.54 -18.87
CA PRO A 279 -10.17 -19.71 -19.22
C PRO A 279 -9.30 -18.45 -19.13
N GLU A 280 -9.89 -17.25 -19.24
CA GLU A 280 -9.16 -15.99 -19.10
C GLU A 280 -8.58 -15.84 -17.69
N LEU A 281 -9.32 -16.29 -16.66
CA LEU A 281 -8.88 -16.26 -15.26
C LEU A 281 -7.65 -17.16 -15.05
N LYS A 282 -7.66 -18.35 -15.66
CA LYS A 282 -6.49 -19.25 -15.65
C LYS A 282 -5.30 -18.60 -16.34
N THR A 283 -5.52 -17.99 -17.50
CA THR A 283 -4.45 -17.29 -18.26
C THR A 283 -3.82 -16.17 -17.44
N ALA A 284 -4.65 -15.34 -16.79
CA ALA A 284 -4.17 -14.28 -15.89
C ALA A 284 -3.41 -14.88 -14.68
N ALA A 285 -3.88 -15.97 -14.09
CA ALA A 285 -3.21 -16.61 -12.96
C ALA A 285 -1.80 -17.11 -13.34
N HIS A 286 -1.66 -17.80 -14.48
CA HIS A 286 -0.36 -18.24 -14.98
C HIS A 286 0.59 -17.08 -15.24
N SER A 287 0.09 -15.99 -15.83
CA SER A 287 0.91 -14.81 -16.11
C SER A 287 1.34 -14.09 -14.82
N THR A 288 0.47 -14.02 -13.80
CA THR A 288 0.80 -13.47 -12.48
C THR A 288 1.84 -14.33 -11.75
N VAL A 289 1.68 -15.65 -11.75
CA VAL A 289 2.66 -16.57 -11.14
C VAL A 289 4.01 -16.49 -11.84
N ARG A 290 4.02 -16.38 -13.17
CA ARG A 290 5.25 -16.15 -13.94
C ARG A 290 5.97 -14.91 -13.46
N TYR A 291 5.28 -13.76 -13.37
CA TYR A 291 5.86 -12.53 -12.85
C TYR A 291 6.44 -12.70 -11.43
N MET A 292 5.64 -13.24 -10.50
CA MET A 292 6.08 -13.46 -9.13
C MET A 292 7.36 -14.31 -9.09
N ASN A 293 7.42 -15.40 -9.86
CA ASN A 293 8.55 -16.32 -9.85
C ASN A 293 9.77 -15.87 -10.66
N SER A 294 9.58 -15.08 -11.73
CA SER A 294 10.69 -14.64 -12.57
C SER A 294 11.32 -13.33 -12.11
N VAL A 295 10.54 -12.45 -11.46
CA VAL A 295 10.99 -11.10 -11.07
C VAL A 295 11.19 -10.97 -9.57
N LEU A 296 10.22 -11.45 -8.77
CA LEU A 296 10.26 -11.22 -7.32
C LEU A 296 10.92 -12.37 -6.55
N PHE A 297 10.95 -13.59 -7.07
CA PHE A 297 11.51 -14.73 -6.32
C PHE A 297 13.03 -14.64 -6.19
N GLN A 298 13.53 -14.81 -4.97
CA GLN A 298 14.95 -14.80 -4.64
C GLN A 298 15.42 -16.23 -4.34
N PRO A 299 16.28 -16.86 -5.16
CA PRO A 299 16.75 -18.22 -4.89
C PRO A 299 17.61 -18.34 -3.61
N SER A 300 18.32 -17.28 -3.22
CA SER A 300 19.21 -17.24 -2.04
C SER A 300 18.46 -17.22 -0.71
N ILE A 301 17.33 -16.51 -0.67
CA ILE A 301 16.37 -16.50 0.42
C ILE A 301 15.07 -16.97 -0.22
N PRO A 302 14.77 -18.29 -0.23
CA PRO A 302 13.74 -18.90 -1.08
C PRO A 302 12.34 -18.39 -0.71
N ALA A 303 12.07 -17.17 -1.15
CA ALA A 303 10.98 -16.26 -0.80
C ALA A 303 10.90 -15.18 -1.89
N TRP A 304 9.81 -14.42 -1.90
CA TRP A 304 9.62 -13.31 -2.82
C TRP A 304 10.01 -11.97 -2.18
N SER A 305 10.69 -11.15 -2.97
CA SER A 305 10.86 -9.71 -2.80
C SER A 305 9.53 -8.99 -2.64
N GLY A 306 9.52 -7.86 -1.93
CA GLY A 306 8.29 -7.12 -1.62
C GLY A 306 7.67 -6.43 -2.82
N SER A 307 8.48 -5.82 -3.69
CA SER A 307 7.96 -4.99 -4.79
C SER A 307 8.98 -4.79 -5.90
N GLN A 308 8.47 -4.29 -7.03
CA GLN A 308 9.24 -3.73 -8.13
C GLN A 308 8.79 -2.28 -8.37
N ASP A 309 9.77 -1.38 -8.54
CA ASP A 309 9.55 0.05 -8.71
C ASP A 309 8.73 0.39 -9.97
N ALA A 310 8.05 1.52 -9.92
CA ALA A 310 7.43 2.14 -11.09
C ALA A 310 8.46 2.71 -12.05
N ASP A 311 8.26 2.48 -13.36
CA ASP A 311 9.05 3.07 -14.44
C ASP A 311 8.19 3.19 -15.71
N GLU A 312 7.66 4.38 -15.95
CA GLU A 312 6.74 4.64 -17.07
C GLU A 312 7.40 4.40 -18.43
N GLU A 313 8.69 4.71 -18.58
CA GLU A 313 9.41 4.51 -19.84
C GLU A 313 9.61 3.03 -20.13
N TYR A 314 10.03 2.26 -19.12
CA TYR A 314 10.25 0.83 -19.24
C TYR A 314 8.93 0.10 -19.55
N TYR A 315 7.86 0.39 -18.80
CA TYR A 315 6.59 -0.31 -18.97
C TYR A 315 5.83 0.12 -20.23
N ALA A 316 6.09 1.31 -20.78
CA ALA A 316 5.59 1.73 -22.10
C ALA A 316 6.16 0.90 -23.26
N LEU A 317 7.23 0.13 -23.06
CA LEU A 317 7.80 -0.74 -24.10
C LEU A 317 6.89 -1.95 -24.33
N PRO A 318 6.42 -2.17 -25.57
CA PRO A 318 5.33 -3.11 -25.86
C PRO A 318 5.75 -4.58 -25.95
N THR A 319 7.04 -4.90 -25.94
CA THR A 319 7.53 -6.29 -26.10
C THR A 319 8.69 -6.60 -25.18
N ALA A 320 8.88 -7.89 -24.90
CA ALA A 320 9.95 -8.38 -24.06
C ALA A 320 11.33 -8.07 -24.66
N GLU A 321 11.48 -8.12 -25.99
CA GLU A 321 12.74 -7.81 -26.67
C GLU A 321 13.14 -6.34 -26.51
N LYS A 322 12.16 -5.42 -26.48
CA LYS A 322 12.42 -4.00 -26.23
C LYS A 322 12.77 -3.74 -24.77
N ARG A 323 12.04 -4.36 -23.84
CA ARG A 323 12.33 -4.26 -22.41
C ARG A 323 13.71 -4.80 -22.04
N ALA A 324 14.13 -5.90 -22.66
CA ALA A 324 15.48 -6.48 -22.48
C ALA A 324 16.64 -5.55 -22.90
N GLN A 325 16.36 -4.47 -23.64
CA GLN A 325 17.38 -3.47 -24.04
C GLN A 325 17.51 -2.31 -23.04
N ARG A 326 16.72 -2.31 -21.97
CA ARG A 326 16.76 -1.32 -20.89
C ARG A 326 17.09 -1.99 -19.57
N THR A 327 17.62 -1.22 -18.63
CA THR A 327 17.73 -1.65 -17.25
C THR A 327 16.32 -1.86 -16.69
N PRO A 328 15.99 -3.03 -16.12
CA PRO A 328 14.68 -3.25 -15.54
C PRO A 328 14.49 -2.40 -14.27
N PRO A 329 13.24 -2.06 -13.92
CA PRO A 329 12.94 -1.32 -12.69
C PRO A 329 13.43 -2.11 -11.48
N ARG A 330 13.98 -1.39 -10.50
CA ARG A 330 14.59 -1.97 -9.31
C ARG A 330 13.56 -2.81 -8.55
N VAL A 331 14.04 -3.93 -8.00
CA VAL A 331 13.27 -4.78 -7.08
C VAL A 331 13.70 -4.47 -5.65
N ASP A 332 12.74 -4.20 -4.76
CA ASP A 332 13.00 -4.17 -3.32
C ASP A 332 13.13 -5.61 -2.81
N ALA A 333 14.37 -6.02 -2.59
CA ALA A 333 14.71 -7.37 -2.13
C ALA A 333 14.27 -7.68 -0.69
N ARG A 334 13.60 -6.75 0.02
CA ARG A 334 13.09 -7.05 1.36
C ARG A 334 12.04 -8.16 1.32
N VAL A 335 12.17 -9.08 2.26
CA VAL A 335 11.23 -10.20 2.46
C VAL A 335 10.29 -9.82 3.60
N TYR A 336 9.05 -9.44 3.24
CA TYR A 336 7.99 -9.18 4.22
C TYR A 336 7.30 -10.51 4.58
N VAL A 337 7.31 -10.86 5.86
CA VAL A 337 6.84 -12.16 6.37
C VAL A 337 5.35 -12.37 6.07
N ASP A 338 4.54 -11.36 6.33
CA ASP A 338 3.09 -11.38 6.12
C ASP A 338 2.75 -11.46 4.62
N TRP A 339 3.43 -10.71 3.76
CA TRP A 339 3.19 -10.74 2.31
C TRP A 339 3.60 -12.08 1.71
N ASN A 340 4.74 -12.62 2.13
CA ASN A 340 5.15 -13.95 1.69
C ASN A 340 4.23 -15.05 2.22
N GLY A 341 3.68 -14.90 3.43
CA GLY A 341 2.65 -15.79 3.96
C GLY A 341 1.38 -15.78 3.09
N ARG A 342 0.88 -14.59 2.76
CA ARG A 342 -0.29 -14.42 1.86
C ARG A 342 -0.01 -14.94 0.45
N ALA A 343 1.15 -14.64 -0.11
CA ALA A 343 1.59 -15.15 -1.42
C ALA A 343 1.71 -16.68 -1.44
N SER A 344 2.26 -17.27 -0.37
CA SER A 344 2.35 -18.73 -0.23
C SER A 344 0.97 -19.38 -0.18
N ALA A 345 0.05 -18.81 0.61
CA ALA A 345 -1.33 -19.29 0.70
C ALA A 345 -2.05 -19.20 -0.66
N ALA A 346 -1.92 -18.06 -1.37
CA ALA A 346 -2.46 -17.86 -2.71
C ALA A 346 -1.89 -18.87 -3.72
N MET A 347 -0.56 -19.08 -3.70
CA MET A 347 0.13 -20.00 -4.59
C MET A 347 -0.29 -21.46 -4.36
N ILE A 348 -0.48 -21.87 -3.10
CA ILE A 348 -0.97 -23.21 -2.74
C ILE A 348 -2.42 -23.39 -3.20
N ALA A 349 -3.29 -22.43 -2.91
CA ALA A 349 -4.70 -22.48 -3.30
C ALA A 349 -4.86 -22.53 -4.82
N ALA A 350 -4.18 -21.62 -5.54
CA ALA A 350 -4.19 -21.58 -7.00
C ALA A 350 -3.60 -22.86 -7.61
N GLY A 351 -2.49 -23.38 -7.07
CA GLY A 351 -1.90 -24.64 -7.54
C GLY A 351 -2.87 -25.82 -7.49
N ARG A 352 -3.73 -25.88 -6.47
CA ARG A 352 -4.78 -26.90 -6.38
C ARG A 352 -5.93 -26.65 -7.35
N VAL A 353 -6.34 -25.39 -7.51
CA VAL A 353 -7.48 -25.02 -8.39
C VAL A 353 -7.14 -25.22 -9.87
N PHE A 354 -5.89 -24.97 -10.25
CA PHE A 354 -5.46 -25.01 -11.65
C PHE A 354 -4.70 -26.28 -12.05
N ASP A 355 -4.58 -27.25 -11.13
CA ASP A 355 -3.80 -28.50 -11.27
C ASP A 355 -2.30 -28.28 -11.55
N GLU A 356 -1.70 -27.32 -10.84
CA GLU A 356 -0.29 -26.91 -10.96
C GLU A 356 0.51 -27.29 -9.68
N PRO A 357 0.99 -28.55 -9.56
CA PRO A 357 1.66 -29.03 -8.34
C PRO A 357 2.98 -28.29 -8.03
N GLU A 358 3.62 -27.71 -9.04
CA GLU A 358 4.81 -26.88 -8.85
C GLU A 358 4.50 -25.59 -8.09
N TRP A 359 3.30 -25.02 -8.27
CA TRP A 359 2.88 -23.83 -7.55
C TRP A 359 2.66 -24.16 -6.07
N THR A 360 1.96 -25.25 -5.77
CA THR A 360 1.82 -25.74 -4.39
C THR A 360 3.18 -25.98 -3.74
N SER A 361 4.10 -26.63 -4.45
CA SER A 361 5.44 -26.91 -3.95
C SER A 361 6.23 -25.63 -3.67
N ARG A 362 6.14 -24.63 -4.56
CA ARG A 362 6.74 -23.30 -4.37
C ARG A 362 6.18 -22.59 -3.16
N GLY A 363 4.86 -22.53 -3.00
CA GLY A 363 4.23 -21.88 -1.84
C GLY A 363 4.63 -22.54 -0.52
N VAL A 364 4.68 -23.87 -0.45
CA VAL A 364 5.16 -24.59 0.75
C VAL A 364 6.64 -24.30 1.03
N GLN A 365 7.48 -24.26 -0.02
CA GLN A 365 8.90 -23.92 0.12
C GLN A 365 9.08 -22.53 0.73
N VAL A 366 8.37 -21.52 0.20
CA VAL A 366 8.48 -20.15 0.70
C VAL A 366 7.96 -20.03 2.12
N LEU A 367 6.81 -20.65 2.43
CA LEU A 367 6.25 -20.60 3.78
C LEU A 367 7.25 -21.14 4.82
N ARG A 368 7.88 -22.29 4.54
CA ARG A 368 8.93 -22.85 5.40
C ARG A 368 10.11 -21.91 5.54
N ALA A 369 10.61 -21.38 4.42
CA ALA A 369 11.77 -20.51 4.42
C ALA A 369 11.57 -19.23 5.24
N VAL A 370 10.36 -18.67 5.21
CA VAL A 370 10.02 -17.46 5.97
C VAL A 370 9.85 -17.78 7.46
N VAL A 371 9.23 -18.91 7.82
CA VAL A 371 9.17 -19.35 9.22
C VAL A 371 10.58 -19.56 9.78
N ASP A 372 11.39 -20.39 9.11
CA ASP A 372 12.71 -20.80 9.59
C ASP A 372 13.73 -19.65 9.67
N LYS A 373 13.56 -18.58 8.88
CA LYS A 373 14.55 -17.48 8.78
C LYS A 373 14.10 -16.16 9.40
N CYS A 374 12.81 -15.96 9.65
CA CYS A 374 12.28 -14.66 10.06
C CYS A 374 11.43 -14.69 11.33
N LEU A 375 11.03 -15.86 11.83
CA LEU A 375 10.23 -15.99 13.05
C LEU A 375 10.96 -16.68 14.22
N ASP A 376 12.05 -17.39 13.94
CA ASP A 376 12.99 -17.93 14.92
C ASP A 376 14.20 -16.99 15.11
#